data_AF-A0A5U2NU23-F1
#
_entry.id   AF-A0A5U2NU23-F1
#
_cell.length_a   1.000
_cell.length_b   1.000
_cell.length_c   1.000
_cell.angle_alpha   90.00
_cell.angle_beta   90.00
_cell.angle_gamma   90.00
#
_symmetry.space_group_name_H-M   'P 1'
#
loop_
_entity.id
_entity.type
_entity.pdbx_description
1 polymer ?
#
loop_
_entity_poly.entity_id
_entity_poly.type
_entity_poly.pdbx_seq_one_letter_code
_entity_poly.pdbx_strand_id
1 'polypeptide(L)'
;MIPRRLKEARQRAKLTQEKLGVLAGIEEATAYSRLSHYENGTHKPTFDLVCEFARVLNVPECYFYTVDDDFAEAVLELYVRWESKS
;
A
#
# COMPACT_ATOMS: atom_id res chain seq x y z
N MET A 1 0.97 -9.32 -3.34
CA MET A 1 0.63 -7.93 -3.64
C MET A 1 0.96 -7.60 -5.09
N ILE A 2 0.12 -6.78 -5.72
CA ILE A 2 0.30 -6.21 -7.06
C ILE A 2 1.13 -4.93 -6.94
N PRO A 3 2.33 -4.84 -7.56
CA PRO A 3 3.24 -3.72 -7.37
C PRO A 3 2.65 -2.34 -7.68
N ARG A 4 1.86 -2.25 -8.76
CA ARG A 4 1.19 -1.01 -9.17
C ARG A 4 0.27 -0.44 -8.08
N ARG A 5 -0.47 -1.28 -7.36
CA ARG A 5 -1.40 -0.85 -6.30
C ARG A 5 -0.67 -0.17 -5.15
N LEU A 6 0.48 -0.70 -4.74
CA LEU A 6 1.30 -0.06 -3.71
C LEU A 6 1.77 1.33 -4.14
N LYS A 7 2.25 1.44 -5.38
CA LYS A 7 2.73 2.71 -5.94
C LYS A 7 1.60 3.74 -6.04
N GLU A 8 0.44 3.34 -6.54
CA GLU A 8 -0.75 4.19 -6.66
C GLU A 8 -1.22 4.71 -5.29
N ALA A 9 -1.42 3.83 -4.32
CA ALA A 9 -1.82 4.22 -2.97
C ALA A 9 -0.79 5.13 -2.29
N ARG A 10 0.51 4.83 -2.44
CA ARG A 10 1.59 5.69 -1.92
C ARG A 10 1.55 7.09 -2.53
N GLN A 11 1.37 7.18 -3.85
CA GLN A 11 1.32 8.46 -4.56
C GLN A 11 0.08 9.28 -4.16
N ARG A 12 -1.07 8.63 -3.99
CA ARG A 12 -2.30 9.28 -3.45
C ARG A 12 -2.07 9.85 -2.05
N ALA A 13 -1.32 9.12 -1.20
CA ALA A 13 -0.92 9.58 0.13
C ALA A 13 0.24 10.61 0.12
N LYS A 14 0.80 10.95 -1.06
CA LYS A 14 1.92 11.89 -1.24
C LYS A 14 3.18 11.52 -0.43
N LEU A 15 3.43 10.22 -0.26
CA LEU A 15 4.60 9.71 0.46
C LEU A 15 5.74 9.34 -0.50
N THR A 16 6.99 9.56 -0.08
CA THR A 16 8.15 8.96 -0.74
C THR A 16 8.22 7.46 -0.40
N GLN A 17 8.95 6.68 -1.21
CA GLN A 17 9.18 5.25 -0.94
C GLN A 17 9.81 5.04 0.44
N GLU A 18 10.86 5.80 0.74
CA GLU A 18 11.52 5.79 2.05
C GLU A 18 10.55 6.11 3.19
N LYS A 19 9.76 7.19 3.07
CA LYS A 19 8.83 7.60 4.11
C LYS A 19 7.76 6.54 4.39
N LEU A 20 7.21 5.93 3.34
CA LEU A 20 6.26 4.83 3.50
C LEU A 20 6.92 3.63 4.20
N GLY A 21 8.15 3.27 3.83
CA GLY A 21 8.86 2.16 4.46
C GLY A 21 9.06 2.37 5.95
N VAL A 22 9.56 3.55 6.33
CA VAL A 22 9.77 3.89 7.74
C VAL A 22 8.45 3.85 8.52
N LEU A 23 7.38 4.42 7.97
CA LEU A 23 6.06 4.42 8.62
C LEU A 23 5.45 3.02 8.78
N ALA A 24 5.81 2.10 7.88
CA ALA A 24 5.40 0.69 7.92
C ALA A 24 6.35 -0.20 8.76
N GLY A 25 7.29 0.40 9.51
CA GLY A 25 8.20 -0.32 10.40
C GLY A 25 9.43 -0.93 9.72
N ILE A 26 9.76 -0.52 8.49
CA ILE A 26 11.02 -0.89 7.84
C ILE A 26 12.13 0.04 8.36
N GLU A 27 13.28 -0.54 8.69
CA GLU A 27 14.47 0.22 9.08
C GLU A 27 14.86 1.25 8.01
N GLU A 28 15.07 2.50 8.43
CA GLU A 28 15.32 3.65 7.55
C GLU A 28 16.43 3.40 6.52
N ALA A 29 17.55 2.81 6.95
CA ALA A 29 18.68 2.47 6.09
C ALA A 29 18.33 1.55 4.91
N THR A 30 17.24 0.79 4.99
CA THR A 30 16.79 -0.14 3.94
C THR A 30 15.39 0.19 3.40
N ALA A 31 14.73 1.23 3.92
CA ALA A 31 13.35 1.56 3.58
C ALA A 31 13.16 1.84 2.09
N TYR A 32 14.03 2.68 1.52
CA TYR A 32 14.00 3.00 0.09
C TYR A 32 14.17 1.76 -0.80
N SER A 33 15.22 0.96 -0.57
CA SER A 33 15.54 -0.20 -1.42
C SER A 33 14.44 -1.24 -1.36
N ARG A 34 13.92 -1.55 -0.16
CA ARG A 34 12.80 -2.50 0.01
C ARG A 34 11.54 -2.03 -0.69
N LEU A 35 11.13 -0.76 -0.53
CA LEU A 35 9.95 -0.25 -1.23
C LEU A 35 10.12 -0.26 -2.75
N SER A 36 11.30 0.11 -3.24
CA SER A 36 11.61 0.04 -4.68
C SER A 36 11.45 -1.38 -5.22
N HIS A 37 11.95 -2.40 -4.50
CA HIS A 37 11.77 -3.80 -4.88
C HIS A 37 10.31 -4.24 -4.89
N TYR A 38 9.49 -3.76 -3.94
CA TYR A 38 8.06 -4.09 -3.89
C TYR A 38 7.26 -3.40 -5.00
N GLU A 39 7.54 -2.14 -5.29
CA GLU A 39 6.85 -1.38 -6.36
C GLU A 39 7.27 -1.79 -7.77
N ASN A 40 8.47 -2.33 -7.93
CA ASN A 40 8.93 -2.92 -9.20
C ASN A 40 8.58 -4.41 -9.32
N GLY A 41 8.04 -5.02 -8.26
CA GLY A 41 7.66 -6.44 -8.25
C GLY A 41 8.81 -7.44 -8.20
N THR A 42 10.04 -6.98 -7.96
CA THR A 42 11.23 -7.84 -7.81
C THR A 42 11.12 -8.71 -6.57
N HIS A 43 10.54 -8.17 -5.49
CA HIS A 43 10.24 -8.92 -4.27
C HIS A 43 8.78 -8.75 -3.88
N LYS A 44 8.26 -9.71 -3.10
CA LYS A 44 6.92 -9.62 -2.52
C LYS A 44 7.04 -9.39 -1.01
N PRO A 45 6.33 -8.42 -0.43
CA PRO A 45 6.26 -8.28 1.03
C PRO A 45 5.50 -9.47 1.64
N THR A 46 5.72 -9.71 2.93
CA THR A 46 4.86 -10.59 3.73
C THR A 46 3.47 -9.99 3.86
N PHE A 47 2.48 -10.80 4.23
CA PHE A 47 1.12 -10.28 4.43
C PHE A 47 1.08 -9.25 5.57
N ASP A 48 1.76 -9.50 6.69
CA ASP A 48 1.82 -8.55 7.81
C ASP A 48 2.34 -7.16 7.39
N LEU A 49 3.37 -7.14 6.52
CA LEU A 49 3.90 -5.87 6.00
C LEU A 49 2.90 -5.19 5.05
N VAL A 50 2.08 -5.96 4.32
CA VAL A 50 0.98 -5.40 3.52
C VAL A 50 -0.09 -4.79 4.40
N CYS A 51 -0.40 -5.40 5.56
CA CYS A 51 -1.31 -4.82 6.54
C CYS A 51 -0.75 -3.50 7.10
N GLU A 52 0.55 -3.41 7.37
CA GLU A 52 1.17 -2.15 7.78
C GLU A 52 1.09 -1.08 6.67
N PHE A 53 1.32 -1.46 5.41
CA PHE A 53 1.10 -0.53 4.29
C PHE A 53 -0.36 -0.08 4.19
N ALA A 54 -1.33 -0.99 4.36
CA ALA A 54 -2.76 -0.69 4.35
C ALA A 54 -3.12 0.36 5.40
N ARG A 55 -2.67 0.13 6.65
CA ARG A 55 -2.86 1.03 7.78
C ARG A 55 -2.25 2.40 7.53
N VAL A 56 -1.00 2.46 7.06
CA VAL A 56 -0.30 3.75 6.80
C VAL A 56 -0.94 4.53 5.65
N LEU A 57 -1.37 3.82 4.60
CA LEU A 57 -1.94 4.44 3.40
C LEU A 57 -3.45 4.68 3.49
N ASN A 58 -4.08 4.24 4.58
CA ASN A 58 -5.52 4.29 4.81
C ASN A 58 -6.33 3.71 3.64
N VAL A 59 -5.98 2.48 3.26
CA VAL A 59 -6.66 1.69 2.22
C VAL A 59 -6.92 0.28 2.75
N PRO A 60 -7.94 -0.45 2.29
CA PRO A 60 -8.17 -1.82 2.72
C PRO A 60 -7.10 -2.76 2.14
N GLU A 61 -6.71 -3.79 2.89
CA GLU A 61 -5.63 -4.72 2.51
C GLU A 61 -5.91 -5.41 1.18
N CYS A 62 -7.19 -5.69 0.90
CA CYS A 62 -7.62 -6.35 -0.33
C CYS A 62 -7.29 -5.53 -1.59
N TYR A 63 -7.21 -4.19 -1.48
CA TYR A 63 -6.82 -3.31 -2.60
C TYR A 63 -5.49 -3.73 -3.24
N PHE A 64 -4.53 -4.17 -2.42
CA PHE A 64 -3.22 -4.62 -2.86
C PHE A 64 -3.22 -5.93 -3.67
N TYR A 65 -4.36 -6.62 -3.74
CA TYR A 65 -4.54 -7.88 -4.44
C TYR A 65 -5.66 -7.81 -5.50
N THR A 66 -6.32 -6.67 -5.67
CA THR A 66 -7.37 -6.46 -6.66
C THR A 66 -6.77 -6.14 -8.03
N VAL A 67 -6.93 -7.08 -8.97
CA VAL A 67 -6.37 -6.98 -10.33
C VAL A 67 -7.12 -5.97 -11.19
N ASP A 68 -8.45 -6.04 -11.18
CA ASP A 68 -9.32 -5.17 -11.95
C ASP A 68 -9.24 -3.73 -11.44
N ASP A 69 -9.11 -2.76 -12.36
CA ASP A 69 -8.92 -1.35 -12.01
C ASP A 69 -10.21 -0.73 -11.46
N ASP A 70 -11.35 -0.99 -12.10
CA ASP A 70 -12.64 -0.45 -11.70
C ASP A 70 -13.07 -1.03 -10.34
N PHE A 71 -12.84 -2.33 -10.12
CA PHE A 71 -13.14 -2.95 -8.83
C PHE A 71 -12.19 -2.48 -7.73
N ALA A 72 -10.91 -2.19 -8.03
CA ALA A 72 -9.98 -1.64 -7.05
C ALA A 72 -10.44 -0.25 -6.56
N GLU A 73 -10.93 0.61 -7.46
CA GLU A 73 -11.50 1.90 -7.09
C GLU A 73 -12.81 1.75 -6.31
N ALA A 74 -13.71 0.85 -6.73
CA ALA A 74 -14.95 0.56 -6.01
C ALA A 74 -14.69 0.08 -4.56
N VAL A 75 -13.64 -0.71 -4.35
CA VAL A 75 -13.20 -1.15 -3.02
C VAL A 75 -12.73 0.05 -2.17
N LEU A 76 -11.98 1.00 -2.74
CA LEU A 76 -11.56 2.20 -2.02
C LEU A 76 -12.74 3.10 -1.64
N GLU A 77 -13.68 3.31 -2.57
CA GLU A 77 -14.89 4.09 -2.29
C GLU A 77 -15.73 3.45 -1.17
N LEU A 78 -15.89 2.13 -1.21
CA LEU A 78 -16.60 1.39 -0.17
C LEU A 78 -15.91 1.54 1.19
N TYR A 79 -14.58 1.44 1.23
CA TYR A 79 -13.79 1.57 2.46
C TYR A 79 -13.95 2.96 3.09
N VAL A 80 -13.83 4.04 2.30
CA VAL A 80 -14.04 5.41 2.80
C VAL A 80 -15.45 5.59 3.38
N ARG A 81 -16.47 5.01 2.71
CA ARG A 81 -17.86 5.05 3.20
C ARG A 81 -18.08 4.23 4.47
N TRP A 82 -17.31 3.15 4.67
CA TRP A 82 -17.37 2.32 5.87
C TRP A 82 -16.74 3.03 7.07
N GLU A 83 -15.54 3.60 6.90
CA GLU A 83 -14.84 4.37 7.94
C GLU A 83 -15.67 5.59 8.38
N SER A 84 -16.37 6.24 7.46
CA SER A 84 -17.24 7.40 7.78
C SER A 84 -18.45 7.05 8.65
N LYS A 85 -18.75 5.76 8.84
CA LYS A 85 -19.86 5.28 9.69
C LYS A 85 -19.42 4.81 11.07
N SER A 86 -18.10 4.62 11.27
CA SER A 86 -17.50 4.10 12.51
C SER A 86 -17.04 5.24 13.40
#